data_AF-A0A699ZZH4-F1
#
_entry.id   AF-A0A699ZZH4-F1
#
_cell.length_a   1.000
_cell.length_b   1.000
_cell.length_c   1.000
_cell.angle_alpha   90.00
_cell.angle_beta   90.00
_cell.angle_gamma   90.00
#
_symmetry.space_group_name_H-M   'P 1'
#
loop_
_entity.id
_entity.type
_entity.pdbx_description
1 polymer ?
#
loop_
_entity_poly.entity_id
_entity_poly.type
_entity_poly.pdbx_seq_one_letter_code
_entity_poly.pdbx_strand_id
1 'polypeptide(L)'
;MKRQTLLELVDYANSGGGKFTEAVSEDIVFVLSQNLFRSLPPARSHEAESFDAEEEEPSLDPAWPHLQIVYEFLLRYVVSNDTDAKVAKKYIDQQFVLKLLELFDSEDPRERDYLKTILHRIYGKFMVHRPFIRKAINNVFYRFIFETERHNGVAELLEILGSIINGFALPLKEEHKFVEKDSKLAEPVLKSLLKYWPVTNSQKEVLFLGELEEILELTQSPEFQKVMIPLFKQLAKCLNSQHFQPFTAHS
;
A
#
# COMPACT_ATOMS: atom_id res chain seq x y z
N MET A 1 -12.32 -14.06 29.40
CA MET A 1 -11.94 -12.83 30.13
C MET A 1 -11.44 -11.76 29.15
N LYS A 2 -10.19 -11.77 28.66
CA LYS A 2 -9.63 -10.72 27.76
C LYS A 2 -10.46 -10.42 26.51
N ARG A 3 -10.94 -11.45 25.80
CA ARG A 3 -11.81 -11.31 24.62
C ARG A 3 -13.13 -10.58 24.90
N GLN A 4 -13.76 -10.88 26.04
CA GLN A 4 -15.04 -10.30 26.42
C GLN A 4 -14.89 -8.80 26.74
N THR A 5 -13.84 -8.44 27.46
CA THR A 5 -13.51 -7.03 27.76
C THR A 5 -13.24 -6.21 26.51
N LEU A 6 -12.54 -6.78 25.50
CA LEU A 6 -12.31 -6.08 24.24
C LEU A 6 -13.60 -5.86 23.43
N LEU A 7 -14.52 -6.82 23.45
CA LEU A 7 -15.83 -6.67 22.80
C LEU A 7 -16.64 -5.57 23.47
N GLU A 8 -16.65 -5.52 24.80
CA GLU A 8 -17.32 -4.44 25.56
C GLU A 8 -16.73 -3.06 25.25
N LEU A 9 -15.41 -2.96 25.04
CA LEU A 9 -14.76 -1.72 24.63
C LEU A 9 -15.14 -1.30 23.19
N VAL A 10 -15.26 -2.26 22.27
CA VAL A 10 -15.74 -2.00 20.90
C VAL A 10 -17.20 -1.54 20.92
N ASP A 11 -18.05 -2.20 21.69
CA ASP A 11 -19.47 -1.83 21.84
C ASP A 11 -19.62 -0.45 22.47
N TYR A 12 -18.80 -0.12 23.47
CA TYR A 12 -18.76 1.23 24.05
C TYR A 12 -18.36 2.28 23.01
N ALA A 13 -17.29 2.04 22.24
CA ALA A 13 -16.86 2.94 21.17
C ALA A 13 -17.93 3.13 20.07
N ASN A 14 -18.77 2.12 19.83
CA ASN A 14 -19.89 2.18 18.88
C ASN A 14 -21.14 2.87 19.44
N SER A 15 -21.35 2.82 20.75
CA SER A 15 -22.55 3.35 21.41
C SER A 15 -22.62 4.89 21.44
N GLY A 16 -21.52 5.59 21.11
CA GLY A 16 -21.47 7.06 21.10
C GLY A 16 -21.67 7.70 22.48
N GLY A 17 -21.42 6.96 23.56
CA GLY A 17 -21.75 7.34 24.93
C GLY A 17 -20.94 8.49 25.53
N GLY A 18 -19.91 9.00 24.85
CA GLY A 18 -19.13 10.16 25.29
C GLY A 18 -17.77 10.32 24.61
N LYS A 19 -17.22 11.53 24.67
CA LYS A 19 -15.90 11.87 24.11
C LYS A 19 -14.78 11.08 24.80
N PHE A 20 -13.81 10.61 24.02
CA PHE A 20 -12.58 10.04 24.60
C PHE A 20 -11.76 11.17 25.23
N THR A 21 -11.54 11.09 26.54
CA THR A 21 -10.68 12.06 27.24
C THR A 21 -9.21 11.83 26.87
N GLU A 22 -8.33 12.77 27.23
CA GLU A 22 -6.89 12.65 26.98
C GLU A 22 -6.28 11.44 27.70
N ALA A 23 -6.58 11.25 28.99
CA ALA A 23 -6.12 10.09 29.76
C ALA A 23 -6.59 8.76 29.14
N VAL A 24 -7.85 8.68 28.71
CA VAL A 24 -8.39 7.47 28.06
C VAL A 24 -7.75 7.24 26.69
N SER A 25 -7.40 8.29 25.96
CA SER A 25 -6.73 8.16 24.66
C SER A 25 -5.33 7.58 24.78
N GLU A 26 -4.58 7.98 25.82
CA GLU A 26 -3.27 7.41 26.13
C GLU A 26 -3.37 5.92 26.43
N ASP A 27 -4.27 5.53 27.34
CA ASP A 27 -4.48 4.14 27.73
C ASP A 27 -4.91 3.27 26.54
N ILE A 28 -5.81 3.78 25.70
CA ILE A 28 -6.26 3.09 24.48
C ILE A 28 -5.08 2.82 23.55
N VAL A 29 -4.31 3.85 23.21
CA VAL A 29 -3.18 3.69 22.27
C VAL A 29 -2.10 2.78 22.87
N PHE A 30 -1.86 2.86 24.18
CA PHE A 30 -0.96 1.96 24.88
C PHE A 30 -1.42 0.50 24.75
N VAL A 31 -2.68 0.19 25.09
CA VAL A 31 -3.22 -1.17 25.00
C VAL A 31 -3.21 -1.69 23.55
N LEU A 32 -3.59 -0.86 22.58
CA LEU A 32 -3.53 -1.22 21.16
C LEU A 32 -2.10 -1.56 20.74
N SER A 33 -1.13 -0.73 21.12
CA SER A 33 0.29 -0.93 20.80
C SER A 33 0.83 -2.24 21.36
N GLN A 34 0.45 -2.61 22.58
CA GLN A 34 0.88 -3.86 23.23
C GLN A 34 0.28 -5.12 22.59
N ASN A 35 -0.87 -5.01 21.92
CA ASN A 35 -1.53 -6.15 21.30
C ASN A 35 -1.21 -6.29 19.81
N LEU A 36 -0.95 -5.19 19.11
CA LEU A 36 -0.70 -5.18 17.66
C LEU A 36 0.79 -5.30 17.32
N PHE A 37 1.64 -4.49 17.95
CA PHE A 37 3.03 -4.34 17.53
C PHE A 37 3.89 -5.49 18.05
N ARG A 38 4.13 -6.44 17.14
CA ARG A 38 4.94 -7.64 17.35
C ARG A 38 5.90 -7.81 16.17
N SER A 39 7.01 -8.50 16.41
CA SER A 39 7.85 -8.97 15.32
C SER A 39 7.08 -10.05 14.55
N LEU A 40 7.03 -9.91 13.23
CA LEU A 40 6.48 -10.94 12.37
C LEU A 40 7.37 -12.19 12.40
N PRO A 41 6.80 -13.39 12.22
CA PRO A 41 7.60 -14.60 12.08
C PRO A 41 8.61 -14.44 10.92
N PRO A 42 9.82 -15.01 11.03
CA PRO A 42 10.80 -14.91 9.96
C PRO A 42 10.20 -15.49 8.67
N ALA A 43 10.38 -14.76 7.56
CA ALA A 43 10.03 -15.26 6.25
C ALA A 43 10.70 -16.62 6.03
N ARG A 44 9.93 -17.61 5.55
CA ARG A 44 10.46 -18.96 5.27
C ARG A 44 11.64 -18.83 4.30
N SER A 45 12.81 -19.37 4.67
CA SER A 45 13.99 -19.34 3.80
C SER A 45 13.73 -20.15 2.55
N HIS A 46 13.99 -19.54 1.40
CA HIS A 46 14.07 -20.18 0.07
C HIS A 46 15.28 -21.14 -0.02
N GLU A 47 15.35 -22.17 0.82
CA GLU A 47 16.23 -23.32 0.53
C GLU A 47 15.54 -24.35 -0.40
N ALA A 48 14.31 -24.09 -0.83
CA ALA A 48 13.64 -24.85 -1.86
C ALA A 48 13.49 -23.99 -3.12
N GLU A 49 14.44 -24.13 -4.05
CA GLU A 49 14.18 -23.91 -5.47
C GLU A 49 13.10 -24.90 -5.94
N SER A 50 11.85 -24.66 -5.58
CA SER A 50 10.70 -25.34 -6.17
C SER A 50 9.81 -24.28 -6.81
N PHE A 51 9.70 -24.40 -8.13
CA PHE A 51 8.82 -23.65 -9.00
C PHE A 51 7.36 -23.77 -8.52
N ASP A 52 6.92 -22.88 -7.63
CA ASP A 52 5.58 -22.27 -7.60
C ASP A 52 5.43 -21.37 -6.35
N ALA A 53 5.90 -20.13 -6.46
CA ALA A 53 5.62 -19.12 -5.44
C ALA A 53 4.15 -18.65 -5.45
N GLU A 54 3.38 -19.03 -6.48
CA GLU A 54 1.97 -18.66 -6.64
C GLU A 54 1.01 -19.67 -5.98
N GLU A 55 1.48 -20.87 -5.58
CA GLU A 55 0.66 -21.90 -4.91
C GLU A 55 0.90 -22.02 -3.38
N GLU A 56 1.79 -21.22 -2.79
CA GLU A 56 2.01 -21.25 -1.34
C GLU A 56 0.80 -20.68 -0.59
N GLU A 57 0.05 -21.56 0.09
CA GLU A 57 -1.07 -21.15 0.96
C GLU A 57 -0.58 -20.12 2.01
N PRO A 58 -1.24 -18.95 2.12
CA PRO A 58 -0.82 -17.91 3.03
C PRO A 58 -0.92 -18.38 4.48
N SER A 59 0.14 -18.16 5.26
CA SER A 59 0.13 -18.49 6.68
C SER A 59 -0.87 -17.60 7.43
N LEU A 60 -1.89 -18.23 8.01
CA LEU A 60 -2.90 -17.55 8.83
C LEU A 60 -2.43 -17.39 10.28
N ASP A 61 -2.64 -16.21 10.87
CA ASP A 61 -2.26 -15.99 12.26
C ASP A 61 -3.21 -16.74 13.23
N PRO A 62 -2.71 -17.65 14.09
CA PRO A 62 -3.55 -18.41 15.01
C PRO A 62 -4.22 -17.54 16.08
N ALA A 63 -3.65 -16.36 16.38
CA ALA A 63 -4.23 -15.38 17.30
C ALA A 63 -5.26 -14.47 16.62
N TRP A 64 -5.61 -14.70 15.35
CA TRP A 64 -6.55 -13.89 14.58
C TRP A 64 -7.88 -13.59 15.29
N PRO A 65 -8.56 -14.54 15.96
CA PRO A 65 -9.81 -14.24 16.66
C PRO A 65 -9.70 -13.18 17.76
N HIS A 66 -8.49 -12.96 18.29
CA HIS A 66 -8.18 -11.88 19.23
C HIS A 66 -7.71 -10.63 18.48
N LEU A 67 -6.77 -10.78 17.54
CA LEU A 67 -6.22 -9.66 16.76
C LEU A 67 -7.30 -8.92 15.97
N GLN A 68 -8.26 -9.63 15.40
CA GLN A 68 -9.40 -9.03 14.68
C GLN A 68 -10.15 -8.02 15.55
N ILE A 69 -10.38 -8.33 16.83
CA ILE A 69 -11.09 -7.45 17.74
C ILE A 69 -10.24 -6.21 18.07
N VAL A 70 -8.92 -6.39 18.21
CA VAL A 70 -7.99 -5.29 18.47
C VAL A 70 -7.90 -4.36 17.25
N TYR A 71 -7.84 -4.91 16.04
CA TYR A 71 -7.87 -4.14 14.79
C TYR A 71 -9.20 -3.41 14.60
N GLU A 72 -10.33 -4.07 14.85
CA GLU A 72 -11.65 -3.44 14.82
C GLU A 72 -11.70 -2.28 15.82
N PHE A 73 -11.20 -2.47 17.05
CA PHE A 73 -11.17 -1.42 18.05
C PHE A 73 -10.32 -0.22 17.62
N LEU A 74 -9.12 -0.46 17.07
CA LEU A 74 -8.27 0.60 16.51
C LEU A 74 -8.99 1.35 15.38
N LEU A 75 -9.62 0.62 14.46
CA LEU A 75 -10.37 1.23 13.36
C LEU A 75 -11.51 2.11 13.88
N ARG A 76 -12.30 1.62 14.84
CA ARG A 76 -13.40 2.39 15.47
C ARG A 76 -12.86 3.62 16.19
N TYR A 77 -11.77 3.50 16.94
CA TYR A 77 -11.12 4.62 17.62
C TYR A 77 -10.65 5.69 16.62
N VAL A 78 -10.01 5.29 15.52
CA VAL A 78 -9.54 6.21 14.48
C VAL A 78 -10.70 6.88 13.75
N VAL A 79 -11.77 6.16 13.42
CA VAL A 79 -12.91 6.70 12.65
C VAL A 79 -13.86 7.53 13.52
N SER A 80 -13.96 7.25 14.82
CA SER A 80 -14.93 7.90 15.71
C SER A 80 -14.83 9.43 15.72
N ASN A 81 -15.98 10.09 15.63
CA ASN A 81 -16.09 11.55 15.76
C ASN A 81 -15.86 12.03 17.19
N ASP A 82 -15.97 11.13 18.16
CA ASP A 82 -15.72 11.39 19.59
C ASP A 82 -14.22 11.44 19.92
N THR A 83 -13.36 11.01 18.99
CA THR A 83 -11.91 11.09 19.09
C THR A 83 -11.42 12.48 18.66
N ASP A 84 -11.00 13.31 19.62
CA ASP A 84 -10.38 14.60 19.32
C ASP A 84 -9.03 14.40 18.62
N ALA A 85 -8.98 14.75 17.32
CA ALA A 85 -7.78 14.61 16.51
C ALA A 85 -6.59 15.44 17.02
N LYS A 86 -6.82 16.53 17.77
CA LYS A 86 -5.74 17.35 18.37
C LYS A 86 -5.04 16.63 19.52
N VAL A 87 -5.77 15.79 20.24
CA VAL A 87 -5.26 15.00 21.36
C VAL A 87 -4.71 13.67 20.85
N ALA A 88 -5.48 12.93 20.05
CA ALA A 88 -5.10 11.61 19.56
C ALA A 88 -3.79 11.61 18.73
N LYS A 89 -3.49 12.69 17.98
CA LYS A 89 -2.22 12.82 17.23
C LYS A 89 -0.96 12.84 18.10
N LYS A 90 -1.08 13.09 19.42
CA LYS A 90 0.06 13.03 20.35
C LYS A 90 0.49 11.58 20.60
N TYR A 91 -0.45 10.64 20.48
CA TYR A 91 -0.27 9.23 20.79
C TYR A 91 -0.16 8.37 19.52
N ILE A 92 -0.92 8.70 18.47
CA ILE A 92 -0.71 8.17 17.11
C ILE A 92 0.41 8.98 16.46
N ASP A 93 1.63 8.80 16.95
CA ASP A 93 2.80 9.55 16.50
C ASP A 93 3.49 8.87 15.30
N GLN A 94 4.64 9.40 14.89
CA GLN A 94 5.43 8.81 13.80
C GLN A 94 5.93 7.40 14.14
N GLN A 95 6.22 7.10 15.41
CA GLN A 95 6.68 5.78 15.83
C GLN A 95 5.54 4.76 15.75
N PHE A 96 4.32 5.13 16.15
CA PHE A 96 3.13 4.32 15.99
C PHE A 96 2.90 3.98 14.51
N VAL A 97 2.95 4.98 13.63
CA VAL A 97 2.79 4.81 12.18
C VAL A 97 3.86 3.89 11.60
N LEU A 98 5.12 4.03 12.02
CA LEU A 98 6.20 3.18 11.55
C LEU A 98 5.98 1.71 11.93
N LYS A 99 5.64 1.44 13.19
CA LYS A 99 5.32 0.08 13.65
C LYS A 99 4.08 -0.50 12.97
N LEU A 100 3.11 0.35 12.64
CA LEU A 100 1.94 -0.07 11.86
C LEU A 100 2.33 -0.47 10.43
N LEU A 101 3.26 0.26 9.80
CA LEU A 101 3.78 -0.05 8.47
C LEU A 101 4.59 -1.35 8.44
N GLU A 102 5.34 -1.65 9.50
CA GLU A 102 6.08 -2.92 9.61
C GLU A 102 5.16 -4.15 9.55
N LEU A 103 3.91 -4.03 10.03
CA LEU A 103 2.93 -5.13 9.99
C LEU A 103 2.36 -5.40 8.59
N PHE A 104 2.57 -4.52 7.60
CA PHE A 104 2.13 -4.77 6.22
C PHE A 104 2.85 -5.95 5.57
N ASP A 105 3.99 -6.38 6.12
CA ASP A 105 4.68 -7.58 5.65
C ASP A 105 4.07 -8.88 6.22
N SER A 106 2.94 -8.82 6.91
CA SER A 106 2.21 -10.01 7.37
C SER A 106 1.76 -10.88 6.20
N GLU A 107 1.94 -12.20 6.32
CA GLU A 107 1.45 -13.18 5.33
C GLU A 107 -0.08 -13.30 5.35
N ASP A 108 -0.73 -12.94 6.47
CA ASP A 108 -2.18 -13.03 6.62
C ASP A 108 -2.90 -11.89 5.86
N PRO A 109 -3.62 -12.17 4.76
CA PRO A 109 -4.31 -11.13 3.98
C PRO A 109 -5.36 -10.37 4.78
N ARG A 110 -5.95 -11.00 5.82
CA ARG A 110 -6.97 -10.36 6.64
C ARG A 110 -6.37 -9.26 7.50
N GLU A 111 -5.15 -9.47 8.00
CA GLU A 111 -4.40 -8.46 8.75
C GLU A 111 -4.05 -7.28 7.83
N ARG A 112 -3.57 -7.57 6.61
CA ARG A 112 -3.24 -6.54 5.62
C ARG A 112 -4.43 -5.68 5.21
N ASP A 113 -5.63 -6.24 5.08
CA ASP A 113 -6.83 -5.45 4.73
C ASP A 113 -7.26 -4.48 5.85
N TYR A 114 -7.16 -4.90 7.12
CA TYR A 114 -7.35 -4.00 8.26
C TYR A 114 -6.30 -2.90 8.30
N LEU A 115 -5.02 -3.25 8.15
CA LEU A 115 -3.91 -2.31 8.10
C LEU A 115 -4.10 -1.27 6.99
N LYS A 116 -4.51 -1.73 5.80
CA LYS A 116 -4.81 -0.88 4.65
C LYS A 116 -5.84 0.19 5.01
N THR A 117 -6.97 -0.26 5.54
CA THR A 117 -8.09 0.61 5.91
C THR A 117 -7.69 1.58 7.02
N ILE A 118 -7.04 1.09 8.08
CA ILE A 118 -6.62 1.91 9.22
C ILE A 118 -5.61 2.97 8.82
N LEU A 119 -4.57 2.60 8.06
CA LEU A 119 -3.54 3.54 7.61
C LEU A 119 -4.15 4.63 6.71
N HIS A 120 -5.07 4.27 5.81
CA HIS A 120 -5.81 5.24 5.01
C HIS A 120 -6.64 6.21 5.88
N ARG A 121 -7.35 5.71 6.91
CA ARG A 121 -8.10 6.56 7.84
C ARG A 121 -7.20 7.48 8.66
N ILE A 122 -6.05 6.99 9.13
CA ILE A 122 -5.03 7.78 9.82
C ILE A 122 -4.53 8.90 8.90
N TYR A 123 -4.19 8.58 7.64
CA TYR A 123 -3.74 9.56 6.65
C TYR A 123 -4.79 10.65 6.39
N GLY A 124 -6.06 10.26 6.26
CA GLY A 124 -7.18 11.17 6.06
C GLY A 124 -7.37 12.12 7.24
N LYS A 125 -7.48 11.57 8.45
CA LYS A 125 -7.84 12.29 9.69
C LYS A 125 -6.69 13.13 10.26
N PHE A 126 -5.47 12.58 10.29
CA PHE A 126 -4.32 13.24 10.92
C PHE A 126 -3.39 13.85 9.88
N MET A 127 -3.77 15.03 9.38
CA MET A 127 -3.04 15.71 8.31
C MET A 127 -1.54 15.94 8.59
N VAL A 128 -1.16 16.07 9.88
CA VAL A 128 0.24 16.25 10.30
C VAL A 128 1.15 15.06 9.96
N HIS A 129 0.61 13.84 9.89
CA HIS A 129 1.40 12.64 9.59
C HIS A 129 1.52 12.36 8.08
N ARG A 130 0.77 13.05 7.22
CA ARG A 130 0.77 12.79 5.76
C ARG A 130 2.17 12.83 5.14
N PRO A 131 3.03 13.84 5.40
CA PRO A 131 4.38 13.86 4.83
C PRO A 131 5.22 12.67 5.28
N PHE A 132 5.09 12.29 6.56
CA PHE A 132 5.81 11.15 7.13
C PHE A 132 5.32 9.83 6.54
N ILE A 133 4.00 9.60 6.45
CA ILE A 133 3.41 8.40 5.86
C ILE A 133 3.90 8.21 4.42
N ARG A 134 3.85 9.26 3.58
CA ARG A 134 4.35 9.18 2.20
C ARG A 134 5.83 8.80 2.15
N LYS A 135 6.66 9.43 2.99
CA LYS A 135 8.09 9.12 3.08
C LYS A 135 8.35 7.68 3.55
N ALA A 136 7.60 7.22 4.54
CA ALA A 136 7.75 5.88 5.11
C ALA A 136 7.35 4.79 4.11
N ILE A 137 6.22 4.96 3.41
CA ILE A 137 5.82 4.05 2.32
C ILE A 137 6.87 4.04 1.20
N ASN A 138 7.39 5.21 0.83
CA ASN A 138 8.45 5.27 -0.19
C ASN A 138 9.72 4.52 0.26
N ASN A 139 10.11 4.61 1.53
CA ASN A 139 11.24 3.84 2.06
C ASN A 139 10.99 2.32 2.00
N VAL A 140 9.75 1.88 2.26
CA VAL A 140 9.37 0.46 2.09
C VAL A 140 9.56 0.04 0.63
N PHE A 141 9.10 0.84 -0.33
CA PHE A 141 9.31 0.57 -1.75
C PHE A 141 10.78 0.60 -2.17
N TYR A 142 11.58 1.54 -1.67
CA TYR A 142 13.02 1.56 -1.93
C TYR A 142 13.68 0.25 -1.46
N ARG A 143 13.38 -0.19 -0.24
CA ARG A 143 13.91 -1.46 0.28
C ARG A 143 13.42 -2.65 -0.55
N PHE A 144 12.13 -2.68 -0.87
CA PHE A 144 11.55 -3.72 -1.71
C PHE A 144 12.24 -3.79 -3.09
N ILE A 145 12.43 -2.66 -3.77
CA ILE A 145 12.97 -2.61 -5.14
C ILE A 145 14.48 -2.88 -5.18
N PHE A 146 15.23 -2.40 -4.20
CA PHE A 146 16.71 -2.38 -4.27
C PHE A 146 17.41 -3.34 -3.32
N GLU A 147 16.72 -3.88 -2.30
CA GLU A 147 17.34 -4.71 -1.26
C GLU A 147 16.70 -6.10 -1.16
N THR A 148 15.39 -6.18 -0.96
CA THR A 148 14.74 -7.45 -0.55
C THR A 148 14.04 -8.19 -1.68
N GLU A 149 13.55 -7.48 -2.71
CA GLU A 149 12.70 -8.00 -3.81
C GLU A 149 11.43 -8.77 -3.35
N ARG A 150 11.13 -8.73 -2.05
CA ARG A 150 9.99 -9.39 -1.40
C ARG A 150 9.42 -8.48 -0.32
N HIS A 151 8.09 -8.32 -0.35
CA HIS A 151 7.29 -7.68 0.68
C HIS A 151 5.81 -8.02 0.44
N ASN A 152 5.10 -8.55 1.44
CA ASN A 152 3.74 -9.10 1.25
C ASN A 152 2.67 -8.00 1.04
N GLY A 153 2.88 -6.81 1.59
CA GLY A 153 1.88 -5.72 1.59
C GLY A 153 2.02 -4.65 0.49
N VAL A 154 2.77 -4.91 -0.59
CA VAL A 154 3.01 -3.89 -1.63
C VAL A 154 1.71 -3.47 -2.32
N ALA A 155 0.83 -4.42 -2.63
CA ALA A 155 -0.44 -4.15 -3.29
C ALA A 155 -1.33 -3.20 -2.46
N GLU A 156 -1.48 -3.48 -1.17
CA GLU A 156 -2.29 -2.69 -0.24
C GLU A 156 -1.72 -1.29 -0.05
N LEU A 157 -0.38 -1.14 0.00
CA LEU A 157 0.27 0.17 0.07
C LEU A 157 0.05 0.99 -1.20
N LEU A 158 0.06 0.34 -2.38
CA LEU A 158 -0.24 0.98 -3.66
C LEU A 158 -1.71 1.42 -3.74
N GLU A 159 -2.66 0.62 -3.26
CA GLU A 159 -4.07 1.01 -3.18
C GLU A 159 -4.27 2.29 -2.34
N ILE A 160 -3.58 2.40 -1.20
CA ILE A 160 -3.62 3.61 -0.36
C ILE A 160 -3.07 4.80 -1.15
N LEU A 161 -1.91 4.67 -1.78
CA LEU A 161 -1.32 5.74 -2.57
C LEU A 161 -2.21 6.15 -3.74
N GLY A 162 -2.82 5.19 -4.44
CA GLY A 162 -3.81 5.46 -5.49
C GLY A 162 -4.99 6.26 -4.97
N SER A 163 -5.55 5.90 -3.82
CA SER A 163 -6.63 6.67 -3.17
C SER A 163 -6.20 8.08 -2.77
N ILE A 164 -4.96 8.23 -2.28
CA ILE A 164 -4.39 9.54 -1.91
C ILE A 164 -4.24 10.43 -3.14
N ILE A 165 -3.75 9.87 -4.25
CA ILE A 165 -3.54 10.57 -5.52
C ILE A 165 -4.89 11.05 -6.09
N ASN A 166 -5.90 10.18 -6.10
CA ASN A 166 -7.26 10.52 -6.53
C ASN A 166 -7.91 11.60 -5.65
N GLY A 167 -7.53 11.70 -4.37
CA GLY A 167 -8.04 12.68 -3.42
C GLY A 167 -7.33 14.05 -3.44
N PHE A 168 -6.37 14.28 -4.33
CA PHE A 168 -5.68 15.57 -4.40
C PHE A 168 -6.57 16.66 -5.02
N ALA A 169 -6.74 17.76 -4.28
CA ALA A 169 -7.44 18.94 -4.77
C ALA A 169 -6.69 19.54 -5.98
N LEU A 170 -7.45 19.88 -7.01
CA LEU A 170 -6.93 20.63 -8.16
C LEU A 170 -6.82 22.13 -7.80
N PRO A 171 -5.72 22.80 -8.18
CA PRO A 171 -4.55 22.25 -8.89
C PRO A 171 -3.63 21.44 -7.95
N LEU A 172 -3.17 20.28 -8.43
CA LEU A 172 -2.25 19.40 -7.70
C LEU A 172 -0.98 20.17 -7.27
N LYS A 173 -0.51 19.92 -6.03
CA LYS A 173 0.76 20.45 -5.52
C LYS A 173 1.93 20.04 -6.45
N GLU A 174 2.96 20.90 -6.54
CA GLU A 174 4.20 20.69 -7.32
C GLU A 174 4.80 19.29 -7.19
N GLU A 175 4.76 18.71 -5.99
CA GLU A 175 5.29 17.38 -5.68
C GLU A 175 4.56 16.18 -6.32
N HIS A 176 3.40 16.36 -6.99
CA HIS A 176 2.56 15.23 -7.44
C HIS A 176 2.23 15.18 -8.94
N LYS A 177 2.60 16.20 -9.71
CA LYS A 177 2.41 16.17 -11.16
C LYS A 177 3.76 15.93 -11.82
N PHE A 178 4.10 14.68 -12.11
CA PHE A 178 5.41 14.38 -12.68
C PHE A 178 5.41 14.58 -14.21
N VAL A 179 4.68 13.76 -14.97
CA VAL A 179 4.67 13.88 -16.45
C VAL A 179 3.77 15.02 -16.96
N GLU A 180 2.66 15.33 -16.27
CA GLU A 180 1.73 16.40 -16.67
C GLU A 180 2.30 17.82 -16.47
N LYS A 181 3.27 18.03 -15.56
CA LYS A 181 3.94 19.34 -15.37
C LYS A 181 5.26 19.46 -16.11
N ASP A 182 6.03 18.39 -16.17
CA ASP A 182 7.29 18.37 -16.91
C ASP A 182 7.26 17.19 -17.87
N SER A 183 6.92 17.47 -19.13
CA SER A 183 6.92 16.47 -20.19
C SER A 183 8.27 15.78 -20.32
N LYS A 184 9.37 16.41 -19.88
CA LYS A 184 10.72 15.82 -19.86
C LYS A 184 10.85 14.65 -18.91
N LEU A 185 9.92 14.48 -17.96
CA LEU A 185 9.88 13.29 -17.09
C LEU A 185 9.27 12.06 -17.81
N ALA A 186 8.61 12.23 -18.95
CA ALA A 186 8.14 11.10 -19.76
C ALA A 186 9.29 10.21 -20.23
N GLU A 187 10.39 10.80 -20.71
CA GLU A 187 11.57 10.06 -21.20
C GLU A 187 12.17 9.12 -20.13
N PRO A 188 12.57 9.58 -18.93
CA PRO A 188 13.14 8.72 -17.89
C PRO A 188 12.15 7.68 -17.36
N VAL A 189 10.85 8.02 -17.29
CA VAL A 189 9.80 7.07 -16.87
C VAL A 189 9.63 5.96 -17.91
N LEU A 190 9.47 6.30 -19.19
CA LEU A 190 9.35 5.34 -20.29
C LEU A 190 10.60 4.48 -20.44
N LYS A 191 11.80 5.05 -20.28
CA LYS A 191 13.06 4.28 -20.26
C LYS A 191 13.12 3.31 -19.09
N SER A 192 12.64 3.70 -17.92
CA SER A 192 12.60 2.82 -16.74
C SER A 192 11.60 1.68 -16.94
N LEU A 193 10.42 1.97 -17.48
CA LEU A 193 9.40 0.97 -17.80
C LEU A 193 9.92 -0.06 -18.80
N LEU A 194 10.59 0.39 -19.86
CA LEU A 194 11.21 -0.49 -20.86
C LEU A 194 12.41 -1.28 -20.29
N LYS A 195 13.15 -0.73 -19.33
CA LYS A 195 14.28 -1.41 -18.70
C LYS A 195 13.80 -2.58 -17.83
N TYR A 196 12.71 -2.40 -17.09
CA TYR A 196 12.17 -3.41 -16.17
C TYR A 196 11.03 -4.23 -16.79
N TRP A 197 10.97 -4.29 -18.12
CA TRP A 197 9.90 -4.98 -18.82
C TRP A 197 9.82 -6.46 -18.41
N PRO A 198 8.66 -6.94 -17.93
CA PRO A 198 8.49 -8.33 -17.53
C PRO A 198 8.47 -9.24 -18.78
N VAL A 199 9.45 -10.14 -18.89
CA VAL A 199 9.58 -11.09 -20.02
C VAL A 199 9.11 -12.51 -19.68
N THR A 200 8.87 -12.80 -18.40
CA THR A 200 8.52 -14.14 -17.89
C THR A 200 7.10 -14.24 -17.34
N ASN A 201 6.39 -13.11 -17.16
CA ASN A 201 5.05 -13.07 -16.58
C ASN A 201 4.12 -12.23 -17.47
N SER A 202 3.18 -12.91 -18.14
CA SER A 202 2.26 -12.30 -19.10
C SER A 202 1.24 -11.37 -18.45
N GLN A 203 0.82 -11.63 -17.21
CA GLN A 203 -0.10 -10.74 -16.48
C GLN A 203 0.58 -9.40 -16.16
N LYS A 204 1.84 -9.44 -15.72
CA LYS A 204 2.64 -8.23 -15.50
C LYS A 204 2.92 -7.48 -16.81
N GLU A 205 3.12 -8.21 -17.92
CA GLU A 205 3.27 -7.61 -19.25
C GLU A 205 2.02 -6.82 -19.68
N VAL A 206 0.82 -7.36 -19.44
CA VAL A 206 -0.45 -6.65 -19.71
C VAL A 206 -0.57 -5.38 -18.85
N LEU A 207 -0.21 -5.44 -17.57
CA LEU A 207 -0.20 -4.25 -16.70
C LEU A 207 0.79 -3.19 -17.18
N PHE A 208 2.00 -3.59 -17.58
CA PHE A 208 3.00 -2.68 -18.13
C PHE A 208 2.53 -2.03 -19.44
N LEU A 209 1.75 -2.74 -20.26
CA LEU A 209 1.18 -2.20 -21.49
C LEU A 209 0.09 -1.16 -21.21
N GLY A 210 -0.77 -1.37 -20.20
CA GLY A 210 -1.78 -0.39 -19.79
C GLY A 210 -1.16 0.91 -19.26
N GLU A 211 -0.18 0.79 -18.36
CA GLU A 211 0.55 1.96 -17.85
C GLU A 211 1.34 2.68 -18.94
N LEU A 212 1.92 1.92 -19.87
CA LEU A 212 2.61 2.48 -21.02
C LEU A 212 1.65 3.30 -21.90
N GLU A 213 0.44 2.81 -22.14
CA GLU A 213 -0.59 3.52 -22.90
C GLU A 213 -0.94 4.86 -22.24
N GLU A 214 -1.24 4.86 -20.94
CA GLU A 214 -1.58 6.09 -20.19
C GLU A 214 -0.43 7.11 -20.20
N ILE A 215 0.82 6.67 -20.05
CA ILE A 215 1.99 7.56 -20.10
C ILE A 215 2.19 8.13 -21.51
N LEU A 216 1.97 7.32 -22.55
CA LEU A 216 2.09 7.74 -23.94
C LEU A 216 1.04 8.77 -24.34
N GLU A 217 -0.19 8.66 -23.83
CA GLU A 217 -1.24 9.67 -24.03
C GLU A 217 -0.83 11.06 -23.51
N LEU A 218 -0.03 11.10 -22.44
CA LEU A 218 0.47 12.33 -21.81
C LEU A 218 1.81 12.80 -22.37
N THR A 219 2.46 12.00 -23.24
CA THR A 219 3.82 12.27 -23.72
C THR A 219 3.82 13.23 -24.92
N GLN A 220 4.62 14.30 -24.84
CA GLN A 220 4.81 15.23 -25.95
C GLN A 220 5.78 14.67 -27.01
N SER A 221 5.56 15.05 -28.28
CA SER A 221 6.33 14.58 -29.44
C SER A 221 7.88 14.61 -29.27
N PRO A 222 8.50 15.68 -28.72
CA PRO A 222 9.97 15.71 -28.55
C PRO A 222 10.51 14.64 -27.59
N GLU A 223 9.72 14.28 -26.58
CA GLU A 223 10.10 13.29 -25.55
C GLU A 223 9.81 11.87 -26.05
N PHE A 224 8.70 11.69 -26.78
CA PHE A 224 8.38 10.44 -27.46
C PHE A 224 9.48 10.02 -28.46
N GLN A 225 9.99 10.97 -29.26
CA GLN A 225 11.04 10.67 -30.26
C GLN A 225 12.30 10.04 -29.65
N LYS A 226 12.64 10.38 -28.41
CA LYS A 226 13.81 9.86 -27.70
C LYS A 226 13.66 8.40 -27.24
N VAL A 227 12.43 7.93 -27.11
CA VAL A 227 12.10 6.58 -26.60
C VAL A 227 11.39 5.70 -27.63
N MET A 228 10.96 6.27 -28.75
CA MET A 228 10.23 5.62 -29.83
C MET A 228 10.89 4.32 -30.32
N ILE A 229 12.19 4.33 -30.62
CA ILE A 229 12.89 3.14 -31.16
C ILE A 229 12.90 1.97 -30.16
N PRO A 230 13.37 2.13 -28.90
CA PRO A 230 13.33 1.02 -27.95
C PRO A 230 11.90 0.61 -27.59
N LEU A 231 10.95 1.55 -27.54
CA LEU A 231 9.53 1.29 -27.31
C LEU A 231 8.94 0.38 -28.40
N PHE A 232 9.06 0.74 -29.67
CA PHE A 232 8.51 -0.05 -30.78
C PHE A 232 9.19 -1.42 -30.91
N LYS A 233 10.48 -1.53 -30.57
CA LYS A 233 11.15 -2.83 -30.49
C LYS A 233 10.53 -3.72 -29.41
N GLN A 234 10.16 -3.14 -28.26
CA GLN A 234 9.52 -3.90 -27.19
C GLN A 234 8.09 -4.29 -27.56
N LEU A 235 7.29 -3.37 -28.11
CA LEU A 235 5.94 -3.66 -28.62
C LEU A 235 5.96 -4.74 -29.72
N ALA A 236 6.94 -4.69 -30.64
CA ALA A 236 7.09 -5.72 -31.66
C ALA A 236 7.38 -7.11 -31.06
N LYS A 237 8.10 -7.20 -29.93
CA LYS A 237 8.28 -8.48 -29.22
C LYS A 237 6.98 -8.94 -28.57
N CYS A 238 6.21 -8.03 -27.98
CA CYS A 238 4.91 -8.33 -27.37
C CYS A 238 3.94 -8.92 -28.42
N LEU A 239 3.85 -8.27 -29.59
CA LEU A 239 2.99 -8.70 -30.70
C LEU A 239 3.37 -10.06 -31.31
N ASN A 240 4.65 -10.45 -31.19
CA ASN A 240 5.15 -11.74 -31.67
C ASN A 240 5.21 -12.81 -30.57
N SER A 241 4.83 -12.47 -29.33
CA SER A 241 4.76 -13.42 -28.22
C SER A 241 3.60 -14.39 -28.42
N GLN A 242 3.85 -15.69 -28.27
CA GLN A 242 2.81 -16.73 -28.38
C GLN A 242 1.68 -16.55 -27.35
N HIS A 243 1.93 -15.82 -26.25
CA HIS A 243 0.93 -15.52 -25.22
C HIS A 243 -0.07 -14.43 -25.62
N PHE A 244 0.22 -13.61 -26.64
CA PHE A 244 -0.66 -12.52 -27.10
C PHE A 244 -1.58 -12.92 -28.27
N GLN A 245 -1.30 -14.05 -28.93
CA GLN A 245 -2.11 -14.57 -30.04
C GLN A 245 -3.55 -15.01 -29.70
N PRO A 246 -3.95 -15.29 -28.44
CA PRO A 246 -5.37 -15.55 -28.14
C PRO A 246 -6.26 -14.30 -28.20
N PHE A 247 -5.70 -13.10 -27.99
CA PHE A 247 -6.49 -11.86 -27.85
C PHE A 247 -6.86 -11.20 -29.19
N THR A 248 -6.09 -11.43 -30.26
CA THR A 248 -6.35 -10.82 -31.57
C THR A 248 -7.18 -11.69 -32.52
N ALA A 249 -7.50 -12.92 -32.13
CA ALA A 249 -8.23 -13.88 -32.98
C ALA A 249 -9.76 -13.79 -32.89
N HIS A 250 -10.32 -12.85 -32.12
CA HIS A 250 -11.78 -12.72 -31.90
C HIS A 250 -12.34 -11.31 -32.21
N SER A 251 -11.68 -10.56 -33.11
CA SER A 251 -12.19 -9.30 -33.65
C SER A 251 -12.65 -9.48 -35.10
#